data_AF-T0ZFJ3-F1
#
_entry.id   AF-T0ZFJ3-F1
#
_cell.length_a   1.000
_cell.length_b   1.000
_cell.length_c   1.000
_cell.angle_alpha   90.00
_cell.angle_beta   90.00
_cell.angle_gamma   90.00
#
_symmetry.space_group_name_H-M   'P 1'
#
loop_
_entity.id
_entity.type
_entity.pdbx_description
1 polymer ?
#
loop_
_entity_poly.entity_id
_entity_poly.type
_entity_poly.pdbx_seq_one_letter_code
_entity_poly.pdbx_strand_id
1 'polypeptide(L)'
;GRRETIALLPPEIDAAVARGALNQLEAHAFGEMIGRMRPDRAYIDACDANAPRFGTLVRRLSRWEGEVVSRHKADRDIRVVGAASIVAKVVRDRAMVALGEELGADVGSGYQTDPVTIAFLKDHLPRAGERPYWLRSSWRTTARLMAERSARTLDDFAP
;
A
#
# COMPACT_ATOMS: atom_id res chain seq x y z
N GLY A 1 14.00 10.48 19.23
CA GLY A 1 14.11 10.83 17.81
C GLY A 1 12.74 11.12 17.24
N ARG A 2 12.62 12.09 16.33
CA ARG A 2 11.35 12.39 15.64
C ARG A 2 10.99 11.24 14.69
N ARG A 3 9.70 10.89 14.60
CA ARG A 3 9.17 9.94 13.61
C ARG A 3 7.95 10.55 12.93
N GLU A 4 7.75 10.22 11.67
CA GLU A 4 6.61 10.62 10.85
C GLU A 4 6.12 9.39 10.08
N THR A 5 4.83 9.34 9.75
CA THR A 5 4.24 8.27 8.93
C THR A 5 3.18 8.85 8.01
N ILE A 6 3.10 8.33 6.79
CA ILE A 6 2.04 8.65 5.82
C ILE A 6 1.36 7.32 5.46
N ALA A 7 0.03 7.29 5.54
CA ALA A 7 -0.77 6.15 5.11
C ALA A 7 -1.39 6.46 3.76
N LEU A 8 -1.29 5.52 2.81
CA LEU A 8 -1.97 5.58 1.52
C LEU A 8 -3.16 4.63 1.58
N LEU A 9 -4.36 5.16 1.38
CA LEU A 9 -5.58 4.38 1.48
C LEU A 9 -5.86 3.61 0.18
N PRO A 10 -6.56 2.46 0.25
CA PRO A 10 -6.94 1.67 -0.92
C PRO A 10 -7.56 2.44 -2.09
N PRO A 11 -8.46 3.43 -1.91
CA PRO A 11 -9.02 4.19 -3.03
C PRO A 11 -7.98 5.04 -3.77
N GLU A 12 -7.03 5.62 -3.02
CA GLU A 12 -5.92 6.40 -3.59
C GLU A 12 -4.97 5.50 -4.38
N ILE A 13 -4.70 4.32 -3.84
CA ILE A 13 -3.88 3.29 -4.49
C ILE A 13 -4.55 2.79 -5.77
N ASP A 14 -5.83 2.42 -5.72
CA ASP A 14 -6.58 1.97 -6.91
C ASP A 14 -6.61 3.04 -7.99
N ALA A 15 -6.83 4.32 -7.63
CA ALA A 15 -6.77 5.43 -8.57
C ALA A 15 -5.39 5.61 -9.21
N ALA A 16 -4.31 5.37 -8.47
CA ALA A 16 -2.95 5.40 -9.01
C ALA A 16 -2.68 4.21 -9.95
N VAL A 17 -3.11 3.01 -9.58
CA VAL A 17 -2.97 1.81 -10.41
C VAL A 17 -3.72 1.95 -11.73
N ALA A 18 -4.94 2.50 -11.72
CA ALA A 18 -5.73 2.73 -12.92
C ALA A 18 -5.02 3.64 -13.95
N ARG A 19 -4.07 4.48 -13.50
CA ARG A 19 -3.26 5.37 -14.34
C ARG A 19 -1.84 4.86 -14.60
N GLY A 20 -1.49 3.66 -14.13
CA GLY A 20 -0.12 3.14 -14.20
C GLY A 20 0.89 3.94 -13.37
N ALA A 21 0.43 4.59 -12.29
CA ALA A 21 1.18 5.61 -11.55
C ALA A 21 1.47 5.22 -10.09
N LEU A 22 1.45 3.93 -9.73
CA LEU A 22 1.68 3.48 -8.35
C LEU A 22 3.04 3.96 -7.80
N ASN A 23 4.13 3.75 -8.57
CA ASN A 23 5.45 4.22 -8.16
C ASN A 23 5.53 5.74 -8.02
N GLN A 24 4.72 6.50 -8.77
CA GLN A 24 4.64 7.95 -8.62
C GLN A 24 3.94 8.33 -7.31
N LEU A 25 2.83 7.66 -6.97
CA LEU A 25 2.14 7.84 -5.69
C LEU A 25 3.08 7.57 -4.52
N GLU A 26 3.85 6.47 -4.58
CA GLU A 26 4.84 6.14 -3.56
C GLU A 26 5.94 7.22 -3.49
N ALA A 27 6.48 7.65 -4.63
CA ALA A 27 7.49 8.71 -4.66
C ALA A 27 6.99 10.04 -4.07
N HIS A 28 5.70 10.37 -4.27
CA HIS A 28 5.06 11.53 -3.64
C HIS A 28 5.04 11.40 -2.12
N ALA A 29 4.64 10.24 -1.57
CA ALA A 29 4.64 10.00 -0.13
C ALA A 29 6.05 10.08 0.47
N PHE A 30 7.05 9.47 -0.18
CA PHE A 30 8.46 9.59 0.24
C PHE A 30 8.94 11.05 0.20
N GLY A 31 8.64 11.78 -0.89
CA GLY A 31 9.00 13.18 -1.05
C GLY A 31 8.38 14.06 0.04
N GLU A 32 7.09 13.91 0.30
CA GLU A 32 6.36 14.62 1.35
C GLU A 32 6.96 14.38 2.73
N MET A 33 7.26 13.12 3.08
CA MET A 33 7.85 12.77 4.37
C MET A 33 9.25 13.39 4.52
N ILE A 34 10.09 13.34 3.48
CA ILE A 34 11.42 13.97 3.49
C ILE A 34 11.29 15.50 3.59
N GLY A 35 10.34 16.11 2.87
CA GLY A 35 10.09 17.55 2.92
C GLY A 35 9.65 18.05 4.30
N ARG A 36 8.89 17.24 5.05
CA ARG A 36 8.48 17.52 6.44
C ARG A 36 9.61 17.35 7.44
N MET A 37 10.43 16.32 7.26
CA MET A 37 11.50 15.96 8.19
C MET A 37 12.76 16.81 7.98
N ARG A 38 13.04 17.21 6.73
CA ARG A 38 14.24 17.96 6.30
C ARG A 38 15.52 17.41 6.94
N PRO A 39 15.86 16.12 6.76
CA PRO A 39 17.08 15.54 7.33
C PRO A 39 18.33 16.19 6.73
N ASP A 40 19.52 15.84 7.20
CA ASP A 40 20.78 16.19 6.51
C ASP A 40 21.01 15.29 5.28
N ARG A 41 20.64 14.02 5.40
CA ARG A 41 20.68 13.00 4.35
C ARG A 41 19.51 12.03 4.50
N ALA A 42 18.87 11.67 3.40
CA ALA A 42 17.79 10.69 3.36
C ALA A 42 18.25 9.38 2.69
N TYR A 43 18.01 8.25 3.36
CA TYR A 43 18.18 6.92 2.78
C TYR A 43 16.80 6.32 2.55
N ILE A 44 16.52 5.84 1.34
CA ILE A 44 15.22 5.28 0.99
C ILE A 44 15.38 3.87 0.40
N ASP A 45 14.40 3.02 0.70
CA ASP A 45 14.23 1.73 0.04
C ASP A 45 13.38 1.92 -1.22
N ALA A 46 13.94 1.57 -2.37
CA ALA A 46 13.30 1.79 -3.66
C ALA A 46 12.26 0.71 -3.97
N CYS A 47 11.01 1.11 -4.24
CA CYS A 47 9.96 0.24 -4.75
C CYS A 47 9.92 0.15 -6.29
N ASP A 48 10.54 1.10 -6.98
CA ASP A 48 10.65 1.11 -8.44
C ASP A 48 11.82 0.24 -8.91
N ALA A 49 11.64 -0.49 -10.03
CA ALA A 49 12.69 -1.32 -10.63
C ALA A 49 14.03 -0.57 -10.85
N ASN A 50 13.98 0.74 -11.13
CA ASN A 50 15.14 1.62 -11.24
C ASN A 50 15.28 2.51 -9.98
N ALA A 51 16.05 2.03 -9.01
CA ALA A 51 16.28 2.74 -7.75
C ALA A 51 16.87 4.16 -7.91
N PRO A 52 17.91 4.40 -8.75
CA PRO A 52 18.40 5.76 -8.99
C PRO A 52 17.33 6.71 -9.53
N ARG A 53 16.53 6.28 -10.52
CA ARG A 53 15.44 7.08 -11.08
C ARG A 53 14.41 7.44 -10.00
N PHE A 54 14.07 6.49 -9.13
CA PHE A 54 13.16 6.72 -8.01
C PHE A 54 13.70 7.76 -7.03
N GLY A 55 15.00 7.67 -6.67
CA GLY A 55 15.66 8.65 -5.81
C GLY A 55 15.61 10.07 -6.37
N THR A 56 15.88 10.23 -7.67
CA THR A 56 15.78 11.54 -8.35
C THR A 56 14.35 12.08 -8.31
N LEU A 57 13.34 11.23 -8.54
CA LEU A 57 11.94 11.63 -8.47
C LEU A 57 11.56 12.08 -7.06
N VAL A 58 11.90 11.28 -6.03
CA VAL A 58 11.65 11.59 -4.62
C VAL A 58 12.32 12.91 -4.21
N ARG A 59 13.59 13.11 -4.58
CA ARG A 59 14.32 14.37 -4.30
C ARG A 59 13.59 15.56 -4.90
N ARG A 60 13.17 15.48 -6.16
CA ARG A 60 12.40 16.54 -6.83
C ARG A 60 11.08 16.84 -6.12
N LEU A 61 10.35 15.80 -5.74
CA LEU A 61 9.04 15.93 -5.08
C LEU A 61 9.16 16.46 -3.64
N SER A 62 10.29 16.22 -2.97
CA SER A 62 10.50 16.64 -1.58
C SER A 62 10.65 18.15 -1.37
N ARG A 63 11.00 18.91 -2.42
CA ARG A 63 11.34 20.34 -2.33
C ARG A 63 12.37 20.65 -1.22
N TRP A 64 13.26 19.70 -0.96
CA TRP A 64 14.33 19.75 0.05
C TRP A 64 15.68 19.59 -0.64
N GLU A 65 16.70 20.33 -0.19
CA GLU A 65 17.96 20.46 -0.93
C GLU A 65 19.06 19.42 -0.61
N GLY A 66 18.87 18.56 0.38
CA GLY A 66 19.90 17.58 0.73
C GLY A 66 19.91 16.33 -0.15
N GLU A 67 20.69 15.34 0.27
CA GLU A 67 20.98 14.14 -0.53
C GLU A 67 19.95 13.03 -0.29
N VAL A 68 19.42 12.46 -1.38
CA VAL A 68 18.59 11.23 -1.35
C VAL A 68 19.40 10.07 -1.91
N VAL A 69 19.71 9.09 -1.05
CA VAL A 69 20.35 7.83 -1.41
C VAL A 69 19.27 6.76 -1.57
N SER A 70 19.00 6.35 -2.80
CA SER A 70 17.99 5.34 -3.14
C SER A 70 18.64 4.02 -3.50
N ARG A 71 18.27 2.95 -2.80
CA ARG A 71 18.80 1.59 -3.02
C ARG A 71 17.70 0.55 -2.86
N HIS A 72 17.86 -0.56 -3.55
CA HIS A 72 17.05 -1.76 -3.33
C HIS A 72 17.46 -2.45 -2.03
N LYS A 73 16.48 -2.96 -1.28
CA LYS A 73 16.69 -3.71 -0.02
C LYS A 73 17.44 -2.88 1.03
N ALA A 74 17.22 -1.57 1.02
CA ALA A 74 17.92 -0.66 1.90
C ALA A 74 17.55 -0.90 3.38
N ASP A 75 16.35 -1.43 3.64
CA ASP A 75 15.88 -1.78 4.97
C ASP A 75 16.69 -2.90 5.64
N ARG A 76 17.23 -3.83 4.84
CA ARG A 76 18.14 -4.88 5.29
C ARG A 76 19.54 -4.35 5.58
N ASP A 77 20.03 -3.46 4.71
CA ASP A 77 21.45 -3.09 4.67
C ASP A 77 21.76 -1.80 5.45
N ILE A 78 20.74 -0.97 5.75
CA ILE A 78 20.89 0.34 6.41
C ILE A 78 19.98 0.42 7.64
N ARG A 79 20.58 0.53 8.83
CA ARG A 79 19.88 0.50 10.13
C ARG A 79 18.72 1.50 10.25
N VAL A 80 18.89 2.73 9.77
CA VAL A 80 17.84 3.77 9.85
C VAL A 80 16.65 3.46 8.94
N VAL A 81 16.89 2.83 7.78
CA VAL A 81 15.83 2.38 6.87
C VAL A 81 15.12 1.15 7.45
N GLY A 82 15.88 0.22 8.05
CA GLY A 82 15.31 -0.91 8.80
C GLY A 82 14.40 -0.46 9.94
N ALA A 83 14.82 0.54 10.72
CA ALA A 83 13.98 1.14 11.77
C ALA A 83 12.69 1.76 11.20
N ALA A 84 12.76 2.49 10.07
CA ALA A 84 11.59 3.03 9.39
C ALA A 84 10.64 1.91 8.90
N SER A 85 11.19 0.82 8.36
CA SER A 85 10.46 -0.35 7.90
C SER A 85 9.72 -1.04 9.06
N ILE A 86 10.33 -1.15 10.24
CA ILE A 86 9.67 -1.65 11.46
C ILE A 86 8.50 -0.73 11.86
N VAL A 87 8.72 0.59 11.91
CA VAL A 87 7.67 1.54 12.27
C VAL A 87 6.49 1.45 11.29
N ALA A 88 6.76 1.38 9.99
CA ALA A 88 5.73 1.25 8.96
C ALA A 88 4.92 -0.05 9.11
N LYS A 89 5.58 -1.19 9.37
CA LYS A 89 4.92 -2.47 9.60
C LYS A 89 4.05 -2.44 10.86
N VAL A 90 4.55 -1.91 11.98
CA VAL A 90 3.77 -1.79 13.22
C VAL A 90 2.54 -0.90 13.04
N VAL A 91 2.66 0.20 12.29
CA VAL A 91 1.51 1.07 11.99
C VAL A 91 0.49 0.36 11.10
N ARG A 92 0.94 -0.36 10.09
CA ARG A 92 0.07 -1.18 9.23
C ARG A 92 -0.68 -2.24 10.04
N ASP A 93 0.02 -2.98 10.88
CA ASP A 93 -0.59 -4.09 11.63
C ASP A 93 -1.64 -3.55 12.62
N ARG A 94 -1.41 -2.40 13.24
CA ARG A 94 -2.43 -1.69 14.05
C ARG A 94 -3.64 -1.26 13.22
N ALA A 95 -3.43 -0.76 12.00
CA ALA A 95 -4.53 -0.39 11.11
C ALA A 95 -5.36 -1.61 10.68
N MET A 96 -4.74 -2.78 10.49
CA MET A 96 -5.46 -4.03 10.20
C MET A 96 -6.31 -4.49 11.39
N VAL A 97 -5.79 -4.38 12.62
CA VAL A 97 -6.56 -4.70 13.84
C VAL A 97 -7.76 -3.77 13.98
N ALA A 98 -7.54 -2.46 13.86
CA ALA A 98 -8.62 -1.46 13.93
C ALA A 98 -9.69 -1.68 12.83
N LEU A 99 -9.27 -2.09 11.63
CA LEU A 99 -10.19 -2.44 10.56
C LEU A 99 -11.04 -3.66 10.93
N GLY A 100 -10.45 -4.71 11.52
CA GLY A 100 -11.19 -5.87 11.98
C GLY A 100 -12.21 -5.53 13.07
N GLU A 101 -11.84 -4.65 14.00
CA GLU A 101 -12.75 -4.12 15.02
C GLU A 101 -13.91 -3.32 14.40
N GLU A 102 -13.62 -2.45 13.44
CA GLU A 102 -14.63 -1.65 12.74
C GLU A 102 -15.63 -2.51 11.95
N LEU A 103 -15.13 -3.54 11.28
CA LEU A 103 -15.94 -4.45 10.47
C LEU A 103 -16.59 -5.57 11.28
N GLY A 104 -16.21 -5.73 12.55
CA GLY A 104 -16.70 -6.81 13.41
C GLY A 104 -16.31 -8.21 12.92
N ALA A 105 -15.16 -8.34 12.26
CA ALA A 105 -14.72 -9.59 11.62
C ALA A 105 -13.19 -9.75 11.67
N ASP A 106 -12.71 -11.00 11.66
CA ASP A 106 -11.29 -11.28 11.48
C ASP A 106 -10.92 -11.10 10.00
N VAL A 107 -10.28 -9.96 9.71
CA VAL A 107 -9.82 -9.59 8.36
C VAL A 107 -8.51 -10.27 7.97
N GLY A 108 -7.87 -10.98 8.91
CA GLY A 108 -6.54 -11.54 8.75
C GLY A 108 -5.46 -10.49 8.53
N SER A 109 -4.38 -10.90 7.88
CA SER A 109 -3.19 -10.09 7.60
C SER A 109 -3.35 -9.13 6.42
N GLY A 110 -4.39 -9.25 5.60
CA GLY A 110 -4.56 -8.51 4.35
C GLY A 110 -3.69 -8.99 3.18
N TYR A 111 -2.98 -10.13 3.31
CA TYR A 111 -2.18 -10.72 2.23
C TYR A 111 -2.93 -11.84 1.50
N GLN A 112 -2.67 -11.98 0.20
CA GLN A 112 -3.26 -13.04 -0.63
C GLN A 112 -2.85 -14.47 -0.24
N THR A 113 -1.76 -14.63 0.51
CA THR A 113 -1.25 -15.91 1.00
C THR A 113 -1.89 -16.33 2.32
N ASP A 114 -2.65 -15.43 2.96
CA ASP A 114 -3.28 -15.69 4.23
C ASP A 114 -4.70 -16.24 4.01
N PRO A 115 -4.98 -17.48 4.46
CA PRO A 115 -6.29 -18.09 4.28
C PRO A 115 -7.41 -17.32 4.98
N VAL A 116 -7.14 -16.65 6.11
CA VAL A 116 -8.14 -15.85 6.83
C VAL A 116 -8.55 -14.64 5.99
N THR A 117 -7.57 -13.93 5.42
CA THR A 117 -7.83 -12.82 4.49
C THR A 117 -8.67 -13.28 3.29
N ILE A 118 -8.37 -14.44 2.70
CA ILE A 118 -9.12 -14.95 1.54
C ILE A 118 -10.56 -15.33 1.92
N ALA A 119 -10.77 -15.94 3.09
CA ALA A 119 -12.10 -16.26 3.59
C ALA A 119 -12.91 -14.98 3.83
N PHE A 120 -12.32 -14.03 4.58
CA PHE A 120 -12.92 -12.72 4.82
C PHE A 120 -13.34 -12.03 3.52
N LEU A 121 -12.45 -11.97 2.53
CA LEU A 121 -12.75 -11.35 1.24
C LEU A 121 -13.93 -12.01 0.54
N LYS A 122 -14.01 -13.36 0.51
CA LYS A 122 -15.12 -14.09 -0.13
C LYS A 122 -16.47 -13.77 0.53
N ASP A 123 -16.48 -13.68 1.85
CA ASP A 123 -17.70 -13.43 2.64
C ASP A 123 -18.14 -11.96 2.56
N HIS A 124 -17.18 -11.04 2.39
CA HIS A 124 -17.39 -9.59 2.43
C HIS A 124 -17.11 -8.88 1.10
N LEU A 125 -17.17 -9.61 -0.02
CA LEU A 125 -17.05 -8.98 -1.33
C LEU A 125 -18.12 -7.88 -1.46
N PRO A 126 -17.77 -6.69 -1.99
CA PRO A 126 -18.75 -5.65 -2.25
C PRO A 126 -19.71 -6.06 -3.37
N ARG A 127 -20.87 -5.41 -3.45
CA ARG A 127 -21.76 -5.55 -4.61
C ARG A 127 -21.14 -4.87 -5.84
N ALA A 128 -21.71 -5.15 -7.02
CA ALA A 128 -21.27 -4.49 -8.25
C ALA A 128 -21.35 -2.96 -8.10
N GLY A 129 -20.25 -2.27 -8.42
CA GLY A 129 -20.14 -0.81 -8.31
C GLY A 129 -19.72 -0.29 -6.92
N GLU A 130 -19.86 -1.07 -5.86
CA GLU A 130 -19.40 -0.68 -4.52
C GLU A 130 -17.86 -0.76 -4.43
N ARG A 131 -17.27 0.22 -3.72
CA ARG A 131 -15.82 0.36 -3.53
C ARG A 131 -15.53 0.72 -2.08
N PRO A 132 -15.53 -0.26 -1.15
CA PRO A 132 -15.27 0.02 0.24
C PRO A 132 -13.85 0.57 0.42
N TYR A 133 -13.70 1.52 1.35
CA TYR A 133 -12.44 2.24 1.53
C TYR A 133 -11.27 1.34 1.96
N TRP A 134 -11.55 0.16 2.51
CA TRP A 134 -10.56 -0.81 2.98
C TRP A 134 -10.10 -1.80 1.89
N LEU A 135 -10.79 -1.85 0.74
CA LEU A 135 -10.52 -2.84 -0.31
C LEU A 135 -9.78 -2.24 -1.50
N ARG A 136 -8.66 -2.87 -1.86
CA ARG A 136 -8.00 -2.63 -3.15
C ARG A 136 -8.66 -3.48 -4.23
N SER A 137 -9.56 -2.87 -4.97
CA SER A 137 -10.32 -3.52 -6.03
C SER A 137 -9.48 -3.80 -7.27
N SER A 138 -8.41 -3.01 -7.48
CA SER A 138 -7.51 -3.19 -8.63
C SER A 138 -6.55 -4.39 -8.48
N TRP A 139 -6.45 -5.00 -7.29
CA TRP A 139 -5.54 -6.13 -7.07
C TRP A 139 -6.07 -7.39 -7.74
N ARG A 140 -5.17 -8.15 -8.38
CA ARG A 140 -5.52 -9.36 -9.16
C ARG A 140 -6.39 -10.35 -8.37
N THR A 141 -6.06 -10.57 -7.10
CA THR A 141 -6.81 -11.48 -6.23
C THR A 141 -8.24 -10.99 -6.00
N THR A 142 -8.42 -9.72 -5.66
CA THR A 142 -9.74 -9.10 -5.47
C THR A 142 -10.54 -9.09 -6.77
N ALA A 143 -9.93 -8.65 -7.87
CA ALA A 143 -10.56 -8.61 -9.19
C ALA A 143 -11.06 -9.99 -9.63
N ARG A 144 -10.24 -11.03 -9.41
CA ARG A 144 -10.62 -12.43 -9.68
C ARG A 144 -11.80 -12.87 -8.83
N LEU A 145 -11.76 -12.66 -7.51
CA LEU A 145 -12.84 -13.05 -6.60
C LEU A 145 -14.16 -12.33 -6.94
N MET A 146 -14.10 -11.04 -7.28
CA MET A 146 -15.27 -10.28 -7.75
C MET A 146 -15.84 -10.85 -9.05
N ALA A 147 -14.99 -11.21 -10.02
CA ALA A 147 -15.43 -11.80 -11.29
C ALA A 147 -16.07 -13.18 -11.09
N GLU A 148 -15.49 -14.04 -10.24
CA GLU A 148 -16.03 -15.36 -9.90
C GLU A 148 -17.41 -15.27 -9.25
N ARG A 149 -17.63 -14.28 -8.36
CA ARG A 149 -18.95 -14.06 -7.75
C ARG A 149 -20.00 -13.64 -8.78
N SER A 150 -19.66 -12.72 -9.68
CA SER A 150 -20.56 -12.25 -10.73
C SER A 150 -20.94 -13.36 -11.72
N ALA A 151 -20.01 -14.26 -12.05
CA ALA A 151 -20.28 -15.42 -12.90
C ALA A 151 -21.27 -16.40 -12.24
N ARG A 152 -21.09 -16.74 -10.96
CA ARG A 152 -22.03 -17.62 -10.24
C ARG A 152 -23.43 -17.03 -10.17
N THR A 153 -23.54 -15.73 -9.92
CA THR A 153 -24.85 -15.07 -9.91
C THR A 153 -25.53 -15.10 -11.28
N LEU A 154 -24.81 -15.22 -12.39
CA LEU A 154 -25.41 -15.34 -13.72
C LEU A 154 -25.89 -16.78 -14.00
N ASP A 155 -25.15 -17.78 -13.53
CA ASP A 155 -25.50 -19.20 -13.68
C ASP A 155 -26.75 -19.58 -12.86
N ASP A 156 -27.00 -18.89 -11.73
CA ASP A 156 -28.22 -19.05 -10.92
C ASP A 156 -29.51 -18.51 -11.59
N PHE A 157 -29.40 -17.83 -12.75
CA PHE A 157 -30.54 -17.32 -13.54
C PHE A 157 -30.69 -17.99 -14.91
N ALA A 158 -29.93 -19.05 -15.21
CA ALA A 158 -30.17 -19.86 -16.40
C ALA A 158 -31.35 -20.84 -16.15
N PRO A 159 -32.39 -20.87 -17.01
CA PRO A 159 -33.58 -21.71 -16.83
C PRO A 159 -33.31 -23.21 -17.00
#